data_AF-A0A4Q3HTQ5-F1
#
_entry.id   AF-A0A4Q3HTQ5-F1
#
_cell.length_a   1.000
_cell.length_b   1.000
_cell.length_c   1.000
_cell.angle_alpha   90.00
_cell.angle_beta   90.00
_cell.angle_gamma   90.00
#
_symmetry.space_group_name_H-M   'P 1'
#
loop_
_entity.id
_entity.type
_entity.pdbx_description
1 polymer ?
#
loop_
_entity_poly.entity_id
_entity_poly.type
_entity_poly.pdbx_seq_one_letter_code
_entity_poly.pdbx_strand_id
1 'polypeptide(L)'
;VRVRRGAKQREEIPDFSYRQDEIGNLSIAVRDMTNALYDRIDAIESFAADVSHELKNPLTSLRSAVETLPLAKSEASKQKLTDIIFHDVRRLDRLISDISDASRLDAELARTDSAPVGMDTLLGNLVDISRQIRTGRKPVEIDLVIDAKGGQKPNYLVNGHDLRLGQIITNLIENARSFVPEKGGRIAIRLARVKDKVVVTVDDNGPGIQAENIDRIFERFYTDRPDGESFGQNSGLGLSISRQIAVAHGGSLQAENLVDPQTEMLKGARFTLSLPSGEEP
;
A
#
# COMPACT_ATOMS: atom_id res chain seq x y z
N VAL A 1 -20.19 20.59 29.59
CA VAL A 1 -19.72 19.36 30.27
C VAL A 1 -18.92 18.54 29.26
N ARG A 2 -17.58 18.64 29.33
CA ARG A 2 -16.65 17.91 28.45
C ARG A 2 -16.57 16.47 28.96
N VAL A 3 -17.12 15.51 28.21
CA VAL A 3 -16.98 14.08 28.52
C VAL A 3 -15.61 13.62 28.04
N ARG A 4 -14.59 13.79 28.88
CA ARG A 4 -13.42 12.90 28.88
C ARG A 4 -13.88 11.57 29.51
N ARG A 5 -14.46 10.66 28.73
CA ARG A 5 -14.46 9.24 29.10
C ARG A 5 -13.14 8.68 28.61
N GLY A 6 -12.19 8.61 29.54
CA GLY A 6 -10.90 7.96 29.31
C GLY A 6 -11.09 6.46 29.16
N ALA A 7 -10.09 5.84 28.55
CA ALA A 7 -9.89 4.42 28.32
C ALA A 7 -9.79 3.58 29.62
N LYS A 8 -10.87 3.52 30.39
CA LYS A 8 -11.12 2.59 31.50
C LYS A 8 -12.61 2.26 31.41
N GLN A 9 -13.07 1.06 31.12
CA GLN A 9 -12.59 -0.28 31.44
C GLN A 9 -13.35 -1.15 30.43
N ARG A 10 -12.65 -1.81 29.50
CA ARG A 10 -13.31 -2.82 28.67
C ARG A 10 -13.87 -3.86 29.63
N GLU A 11 -15.16 -4.15 29.57
CA GLU A 11 -15.77 -5.14 30.47
C GLU A 11 -15.11 -6.49 30.15
N GLU A 12 -14.28 -6.97 31.08
CA GLU A 12 -13.62 -8.26 30.94
C GLU A 12 -14.67 -9.36 31.00
N ILE A 13 -14.79 -10.12 29.93
CA ILE A 13 -15.67 -11.28 29.91
C ILE A 13 -15.11 -12.32 30.87
N PRO A 14 -15.92 -12.79 31.84
CA PRO A 14 -15.48 -13.75 32.83
C PRO A 14 -14.79 -14.96 32.20
N ASP A 15 -13.65 -15.33 32.76
CA ASP A 15 -12.86 -16.47 32.30
C ASP A 15 -13.43 -17.77 32.87
N PHE A 16 -14.02 -18.59 32.02
CA PHE A 16 -14.42 -19.95 32.39
C PHE A 16 -13.59 -21.01 31.65
N SER A 17 -12.42 -20.67 31.10
CA SER A 17 -11.52 -21.62 30.41
C SER A 17 -11.08 -22.79 31.27
N TYR A 18 -11.16 -22.66 32.60
CA TYR A 18 -10.91 -23.74 33.56
C TYR A 18 -11.99 -24.84 33.53
N ARG A 19 -13.17 -24.57 32.97
CA ARG A 19 -14.23 -25.58 32.83
C ARG A 19 -13.96 -26.40 31.58
N GLN A 20 -13.90 -27.73 31.71
CA GLN A 20 -13.79 -28.66 30.58
C GLN A 20 -15.16 -29.10 30.06
N ASP A 21 -16.12 -28.16 30.01
CA ASP A 21 -17.48 -28.37 29.54
C ASP A 21 -17.86 -27.37 28.44
N GLU A 22 -19.09 -27.46 27.92
CA GLU A 22 -19.59 -26.59 26.88
C GLU A 22 -19.60 -25.11 27.29
N ILE A 23 -19.68 -24.82 28.59
CA ILE A 23 -19.64 -23.46 29.13
C ILE A 23 -18.21 -22.89 29.07
N GLY A 24 -17.19 -23.72 29.32
CA GLY A 24 -15.80 -23.34 29.10
C GLY A 24 -15.50 -23.02 27.64
N ASN A 25 -15.94 -23.87 26.71
CA ASN A 25 -15.79 -23.64 25.27
C ASN A 25 -16.51 -22.37 24.81
N LEU A 26 -17.73 -22.12 25.30
CA LEU A 26 -18.49 -20.90 24.99
C LEU A 26 -17.78 -19.65 25.53
N SER A 27 -17.23 -19.71 26.75
CA SER A 27 -16.50 -18.58 27.35
C SER A 27 -15.27 -18.20 26.52
N ILE A 28 -14.51 -19.18 26.01
CA ILE A 28 -13.38 -18.94 25.12
C ILE A 28 -13.85 -18.28 23.82
N ALA A 29 -14.86 -18.86 23.15
CA ALA A 29 -15.36 -18.32 21.88
C ALA A 29 -15.91 -16.88 22.01
N VAL A 30 -16.61 -16.59 23.10
CA VAL A 30 -17.14 -15.25 23.39
C VAL A 30 -16.01 -14.27 23.69
N ARG A 31 -14.99 -14.68 24.47
CA ARG A 31 -13.80 -13.84 24.72
C ARG A 31 -13.03 -13.55 23.43
N ASP A 32 -12.83 -14.55 22.58
CA ASP A 32 -12.15 -14.39 21.30
C ASP A 32 -12.92 -13.43 20.38
N MET A 33 -14.24 -13.57 20.31
CA MET A 33 -15.11 -12.66 19.56
C MET A 33 -15.04 -11.23 20.11
N THR A 34 -15.10 -11.06 21.43
CA THR A 34 -15.05 -9.75 22.08
C THR A 34 -13.69 -9.08 21.94
N ASN A 35 -12.60 -9.83 22.09
CA ASN A 35 -11.25 -9.33 21.84
C ASN A 35 -11.08 -8.90 20.38
N ALA A 36 -11.52 -9.73 19.43
CA ALA A 36 -11.50 -9.36 18.01
C ALA A 36 -12.35 -8.09 17.71
N LEU A 37 -13.47 -7.90 18.42
CA LEU A 37 -14.29 -6.70 18.33
C LEU A 37 -13.55 -5.47 18.87
N TYR A 38 -12.90 -5.63 20.03
CA TYR A 38 -12.10 -4.58 20.66
C TYR A 38 -10.89 -4.16 19.84
N ASP A 39 -10.19 -5.12 19.23
CA ASP A 39 -9.08 -4.86 18.32
C ASP A 39 -9.55 -4.11 17.07
N ARG A 40 -10.74 -4.46 16.53
CA ARG A 40 -11.35 -3.74 15.42
C ARG A 40 -11.73 -2.30 15.80
N ILE A 41 -12.28 -2.08 16.99
CA ILE A 41 -12.62 -0.74 17.46
C ILE A 41 -11.36 0.12 17.59
N ASP A 42 -10.30 -0.40 18.22
CA ASP A 42 -9.03 0.33 18.35
C ASP A 42 -8.43 0.66 16.97
N ALA A 43 -8.48 -0.30 16.03
CA ALA A 43 -8.00 -0.09 14.67
C ALA A 43 -8.80 1.00 13.93
N ILE A 44 -10.12 1.08 14.13
CA ILE A 44 -10.98 2.13 13.56
C ILE A 44 -10.67 3.49 14.19
N GLU A 45 -10.52 3.56 15.52
CA GLU A 45 -10.20 4.80 16.22
C GLU A 45 -8.82 5.34 15.81
N SER A 46 -7.80 4.47 15.76
CA SER A 46 -6.46 4.83 15.27
C SER A 46 -6.53 5.32 13.83
N PHE A 47 -7.23 4.60 12.95
CA PHE A 47 -7.40 5.01 11.56
C PHE A 47 -8.05 6.39 11.42
N ALA A 48 -9.11 6.66 12.18
CA ALA A 48 -9.79 7.94 12.16
C ALA A 48 -8.89 9.09 12.66
N ALA A 49 -8.06 8.83 13.68
CA ALA A 49 -7.08 9.79 14.16
C ALA A 49 -6.03 10.11 13.09
N ASP A 50 -5.45 9.08 12.48
CA ASP A 50 -4.42 9.23 11.45
C ASP A 50 -4.95 9.98 10.23
N VAL A 51 -6.15 9.63 9.75
CA VAL A 51 -6.86 10.35 8.67
C VAL A 51 -7.06 11.82 9.03
N SER A 52 -7.48 12.12 10.26
CA SER A 52 -7.70 13.49 10.70
C SER A 52 -6.41 14.31 10.70
N HIS A 53 -5.30 13.71 11.12
CA HIS A 53 -3.98 14.35 11.08
C HIS A 53 -3.53 14.61 9.64
N GLU A 54 -3.65 13.63 8.76
CA GLU A 54 -3.19 13.74 7.37
C GLU A 54 -4.03 14.65 6.49
N LEU A 55 -5.32 14.84 6.79
CA LEU A 55 -6.14 15.86 6.13
C LEU A 55 -5.84 17.27 6.66
N LYS A 56 -5.55 17.41 7.96
CA LYS A 56 -5.28 18.70 8.59
C LYS A 56 -3.99 19.36 8.07
N ASN A 57 -2.99 18.56 7.71
CA ASN A 57 -1.70 19.04 7.19
C ASN A 57 -1.84 19.86 5.88
N PRO A 58 -2.34 19.30 4.76
CA PRO A 58 -2.53 20.05 3.51
C PRO A 58 -3.57 21.16 3.66
N LEU A 59 -4.62 21.00 4.50
CA LEU A 59 -5.57 22.09 4.76
C LEU A 59 -4.92 23.29 5.46
N THR A 60 -4.00 23.04 6.39
CA THR A 60 -3.26 24.11 7.08
C THR A 60 -2.33 24.83 6.11
N SER A 61 -1.60 24.09 5.29
CA SER A 61 -0.73 24.63 4.23
C SER A 61 -1.52 25.45 3.20
N LEU A 62 -2.64 24.91 2.69
CA LEU A 62 -3.56 25.61 1.79
C LEU A 62 -4.05 26.93 2.38
N ARG A 63 -4.52 26.91 3.63
CA ARG A 63 -5.00 28.12 4.30
C ARG A 63 -3.89 29.16 4.38
N SER A 64 -2.70 28.77 4.83
CA SER A 64 -1.55 29.68 4.91
C SER A 64 -1.15 30.24 3.54
N ALA A 65 -1.18 29.42 2.48
CA ALA A 65 -0.86 29.87 1.13
C ALA A 65 -1.90 30.87 0.60
N VAL A 66 -3.19 30.59 0.80
CA VAL A 66 -4.31 31.47 0.40
C VAL A 66 -4.30 32.79 1.18
N GLU A 67 -4.03 32.76 2.48
CA GLU A 67 -3.91 33.97 3.31
C GLU A 67 -2.68 34.83 2.93
N THR A 68 -1.61 34.18 2.47
CA THR A 68 -0.36 34.86 2.07
C THR A 68 -0.40 35.39 0.64
N LEU A 69 -1.22 34.79 -0.25
CA LEU A 69 -1.28 35.15 -1.66
C LEU A 69 -1.55 36.64 -1.93
N PRO A 70 -2.48 37.33 -1.21
CA PRO A 70 -2.70 38.77 -1.36
C PRO A 70 -1.52 39.63 -0.91
N LEU A 71 -0.67 39.12 -0.02
CA LEU A 71 0.50 39.81 0.52
C LEU A 71 1.74 39.66 -0.39
N ALA A 72 1.70 38.76 -1.37
CA ALA A 72 2.81 38.47 -2.26
C ALA A 72 3.04 39.59 -3.29
N LYS A 73 4.22 40.22 -3.23
CA LYS A 73 4.56 41.39 -4.05
C LYS A 73 5.17 41.04 -5.41
N SER A 74 5.74 39.85 -5.56
CA SER A 74 6.39 39.41 -6.80
C SER A 74 5.57 38.32 -7.49
N GLU A 75 5.59 38.30 -8.83
CA GLU A 75 4.95 37.24 -9.62
C GLU A 75 5.56 35.86 -9.32
N ALA A 76 6.87 35.79 -9.05
CA ALA A 76 7.51 34.55 -8.63
C ALA A 76 6.97 34.03 -7.28
N SER A 77 6.70 34.91 -6.32
CA SER A 77 6.09 34.53 -5.03
C SER A 77 4.64 34.09 -5.18
N LYS A 78 3.86 34.77 -6.03
CA LYS A 78 2.48 34.37 -6.34
C LYS A 78 2.45 32.99 -6.99
N GLN A 79 3.30 32.78 -8.01
CA GLN A 79 3.40 31.49 -8.69
C GLN A 79 3.72 30.36 -7.70
N LYS A 80 4.72 30.54 -6.83
CA LYS A 80 5.05 29.55 -5.80
C LYS A 80 3.87 29.22 -4.88
N LEU A 81 3.13 30.23 -4.41
CA LEU A 81 1.96 30.03 -3.55
C LEU A 81 0.82 29.33 -4.30
N THR A 82 0.59 29.69 -5.56
CA THR A 82 -0.36 29.02 -6.44
C THR A 82 0.03 27.57 -6.70
N ASP A 83 1.31 27.28 -6.89
CA ASP A 83 1.83 25.91 -7.05
C ASP A 83 1.60 25.09 -5.78
N ILE A 84 1.83 25.67 -4.59
CA ILE A 84 1.53 25.03 -3.30
C ILE A 84 0.04 24.70 -3.19
N ILE A 85 -0.84 25.66 -3.53
CA ILE A 85 -2.30 25.46 -3.50
C ILE A 85 -2.71 24.28 -4.41
N PHE A 86 -2.27 24.28 -5.67
CA PHE A 86 -2.61 23.21 -6.60
C PHE A 86 -2.04 21.85 -6.17
N HIS A 87 -0.83 21.86 -5.64
CA HIS A 87 -0.19 20.67 -5.12
C HIS A 87 -1.00 20.05 -3.96
N ASP A 88 -1.40 20.86 -2.99
CA ASP A 88 -2.11 20.40 -1.80
C ASP A 88 -3.56 19.99 -2.08
N VAL A 89 -4.24 20.64 -3.04
CA VAL A 89 -5.55 20.17 -3.54
C VAL A 89 -5.43 18.79 -4.16
N ARG A 90 -4.44 18.58 -5.05
CA ARG A 90 -4.22 17.26 -5.65
C ARG A 90 -3.84 16.19 -4.62
N ARG A 91 -3.16 16.59 -3.54
CA ARG A 91 -2.84 15.68 -2.42
C ARG A 91 -4.10 15.30 -1.65
N LEU A 92 -4.97 16.26 -1.34
CA LEU A 92 -6.25 16.01 -0.68
C LEU A 92 -7.15 15.08 -1.50
N ASP A 93 -7.29 15.30 -2.80
CA ASP A 93 -8.10 14.44 -3.68
C ASP A 93 -7.61 12.98 -3.62
N ARG A 94 -6.29 12.77 -3.71
CA ARG A 94 -5.69 11.44 -3.61
C ARG A 94 -5.88 10.79 -2.24
N LEU A 95 -5.67 11.56 -1.16
CA LEU A 95 -5.92 11.06 0.20
C LEU A 95 -7.37 10.62 0.38
N ILE A 96 -8.33 11.41 -0.10
CA ILE A 96 -9.76 11.08 -0.01
C ILE A 96 -10.08 9.81 -0.81
N SER A 97 -9.57 9.71 -2.03
CA SER A 97 -9.73 8.49 -2.86
C SER A 97 -9.16 7.25 -2.15
N ASP A 98 -7.92 7.33 -1.66
CA ASP A 98 -7.26 6.19 -1.00
C ASP A 98 -7.96 5.78 0.30
N ILE A 99 -8.46 6.75 1.09
CA ILE A 99 -9.25 6.48 2.30
C ILE A 99 -10.58 5.83 1.96
N SER A 100 -11.26 6.31 0.91
CA SER A 100 -12.52 5.73 0.45
C SER A 100 -12.31 4.30 -0.03
N ASP A 101 -11.21 4.03 -0.74
CA ASP A 101 -10.87 2.70 -1.24
C ASP A 101 -10.54 1.75 -0.09
N ALA A 102 -9.74 2.21 0.88
CA ALA A 102 -9.39 1.43 2.08
C ALA A 102 -10.64 1.08 2.90
N SER A 103 -11.56 2.03 3.08
CA SER A 103 -12.80 1.83 3.85
C SER A 103 -13.79 0.89 3.15
N ARG A 104 -13.72 0.82 1.81
CA ARG A 104 -14.62 0.00 0.98
C ARG A 104 -14.08 -1.41 0.75
N LEU A 105 -12.77 -1.63 0.95
CA LEU A 105 -12.08 -2.88 0.69
C LEU A 105 -12.72 -4.07 1.41
N ASP A 106 -12.93 -3.98 2.73
CA ASP A 106 -13.49 -5.07 3.55
C ASP A 106 -14.87 -5.50 3.07
N ALA A 107 -15.71 -4.54 2.70
CA ALA A 107 -17.07 -4.80 2.23
C ALA A 107 -17.12 -5.35 0.80
N GLU A 108 -16.13 -5.06 -0.04
CA GLU A 108 -16.05 -5.60 -1.40
C GLU A 108 -15.45 -7.00 -1.45
N LEU A 109 -14.39 -7.27 -0.68
CA LEU A 109 -13.84 -8.61 -0.53
C LEU A 109 -14.90 -9.62 -0.04
N ALA A 110 -15.87 -9.16 0.75
CA ALA A 110 -16.98 -9.97 1.25
C ALA A 110 -18.15 -10.13 0.25
N ARG A 111 -18.25 -9.30 -0.79
CA ARG A 111 -19.42 -9.26 -1.71
C ARG A 111 -19.14 -9.84 -3.09
N THR A 112 -17.88 -9.88 -3.51
CA THR A 112 -17.51 -10.36 -4.85
C THR A 112 -16.95 -11.77 -4.75
N ASP A 113 -17.48 -12.68 -5.57
CA ASP A 113 -16.94 -14.03 -5.64
C ASP A 113 -15.51 -14.01 -6.19
N SER A 114 -14.63 -14.73 -5.50
CA SER A 114 -13.26 -14.96 -5.97
C SER A 114 -13.30 -15.73 -7.29
N ALA A 115 -12.65 -15.22 -8.33
CA ALA A 115 -12.53 -15.88 -9.62
C ALA A 115 -11.06 -16.23 -9.92
N PRO A 116 -10.78 -17.23 -10.78
CA PRO A 116 -9.43 -17.47 -11.27
C PRO A 116 -8.93 -16.28 -12.09
N VAL A 117 -7.80 -15.70 -11.66
CA VAL A 117 -7.14 -14.55 -12.31
C VAL A 117 -5.79 -15.00 -12.88
N GLY A 118 -5.60 -14.84 -14.20
CA GLY A 118 -4.32 -15.07 -14.87
C GLY A 118 -3.34 -13.94 -14.63
N MET A 119 -2.38 -14.13 -13.71
CA MET A 119 -1.42 -13.08 -13.34
C MET A 119 -0.51 -12.65 -14.50
N ASP A 120 -0.26 -13.52 -15.46
CA ASP A 120 0.50 -13.21 -16.68
C ASP A 120 -0.20 -12.17 -17.55
N THR A 121 -1.50 -12.34 -17.76
CA THR A 121 -2.33 -11.44 -18.57
C THR A 121 -2.53 -10.11 -17.84
N LEU A 122 -2.81 -10.16 -16.53
CA LEU A 122 -2.95 -8.98 -15.69
C LEU A 122 -1.67 -8.13 -15.67
N LEU A 123 -0.51 -8.75 -15.44
CA LEU A 123 0.77 -8.06 -15.43
C LEU A 123 1.11 -7.48 -16.81
N GLY A 124 0.91 -8.24 -17.89
CA GLY A 124 1.13 -7.74 -19.25
C GLY A 124 0.37 -6.44 -19.52
N ASN A 125 -0.95 -6.45 -19.27
CA ASN A 125 -1.81 -5.28 -19.47
C ASN A 125 -1.36 -4.07 -18.64
N LEU A 126 -1.09 -4.26 -17.35
CA LEU A 126 -0.70 -3.16 -16.45
C LEU A 126 0.68 -2.58 -16.77
N VAL A 127 1.63 -3.44 -17.16
CA VAL A 127 2.96 -2.99 -17.58
C VAL A 127 2.87 -2.20 -18.89
N ASP A 128 2.05 -2.65 -19.84
CA ASP A 128 1.89 -1.93 -21.11
C ASP A 128 1.23 -0.56 -20.93
N ILE A 129 0.20 -0.47 -20.07
CA ILE A 129 -0.37 0.82 -19.65
C ILE A 129 0.73 1.69 -19.00
N SER A 130 1.51 1.13 -18.08
CA SER A 130 2.54 1.87 -17.35
C SER A 130 3.65 2.40 -18.27
N ARG A 131 4.00 1.66 -19.33
CA ARG A 131 4.96 2.06 -20.38
C ARG A 131 4.45 3.21 -21.25
N GLN A 132 3.13 3.30 -21.45
CA GLN A 132 2.49 4.35 -22.26
C GLN A 132 2.37 5.68 -21.51
N ILE A 133 2.40 5.68 -20.16
CA ILE A 133 2.39 6.90 -19.34
C ILE A 133 3.77 7.59 -19.42
N ARG A 134 4.06 8.22 -20.56
CA ARG A 134 5.29 9.00 -20.83
C ARG A 134 5.08 10.51 -20.69
N THR A 135 3.85 11.00 -20.83
CA THR A 135 3.57 12.43 -20.88
C THR A 135 3.64 13.04 -19.47
N GLY A 136 4.67 13.86 -19.21
CA GLY A 136 4.82 14.62 -17.96
C GLY A 136 5.38 13.84 -16.76
N ARG A 137 5.95 12.64 -16.97
CA ARG A 137 6.57 11.82 -15.91
C ARG A 137 8.01 11.44 -16.27
N LYS A 138 8.80 11.04 -15.25
CA LYS A 138 10.20 10.59 -15.41
C LYS A 138 10.28 9.44 -16.44
N PRO A 139 11.24 9.45 -17.38
CA PRO A 139 11.45 8.34 -18.30
C PRO A 139 12.02 7.14 -17.53
N VAL A 140 11.30 6.02 -17.55
CA VAL A 140 11.66 4.79 -16.84
C VAL A 140 11.55 3.61 -17.78
N GLU A 141 12.56 2.76 -17.80
CA GLU A 141 12.54 1.47 -18.51
C GLU A 141 11.85 0.43 -17.61
N ILE A 142 10.78 -0.18 -18.12
CA ILE A 142 10.03 -1.21 -17.41
C ILE A 142 10.16 -2.54 -18.16
N ASP A 143 10.88 -3.47 -17.55
CA ASP A 143 11.11 -4.82 -18.06
C ASP A 143 10.15 -5.79 -17.38
N LEU A 144 9.49 -6.65 -18.16
CA LEU A 144 8.62 -7.72 -17.65
C LEU A 144 9.18 -9.05 -18.12
N VAL A 145 9.49 -9.92 -17.15
CA VAL A 145 9.97 -11.29 -17.38
C VAL A 145 8.98 -12.28 -16.79
N ILE A 146 8.46 -13.17 -17.63
CA ILE A 146 7.57 -14.25 -17.20
C ILE A 146 8.34 -15.57 -17.30
N ASP A 147 8.60 -16.21 -16.17
CA ASP A 147 9.45 -17.40 -16.07
C ASP A 147 8.75 -18.68 -16.56
N ALA A 148 8.95 -19.04 -17.83
CA ALA A 148 8.53 -20.33 -18.34
C ALA A 148 9.54 -21.44 -17.94
N LYS A 149 9.29 -22.17 -16.85
CA LYS A 149 10.08 -23.37 -16.52
C LYS A 149 9.65 -24.55 -17.38
N GLY A 150 10.59 -25.08 -18.18
CA GLY A 150 10.44 -26.40 -18.83
C GLY A 150 9.65 -26.43 -20.14
N GLY A 151 9.50 -25.31 -20.85
CA GLY A 151 8.86 -25.26 -22.18
C GLY A 151 7.33 -25.39 -22.19
N GLN A 152 6.72 -25.64 -21.03
CA GLN A 152 5.27 -25.48 -20.83
C GLN A 152 5.02 -24.19 -20.04
N LYS A 153 4.00 -23.43 -20.43
CA LYS A 153 3.61 -22.20 -19.74
C LYS A 153 3.09 -22.58 -18.35
N PRO A 154 3.76 -22.23 -17.24
CA PRO A 154 3.26 -22.53 -15.92
C PRO A 154 1.90 -21.87 -15.75
N ASN A 155 0.95 -22.57 -15.13
CA ASN A 155 -0.31 -21.97 -14.77
C ASN A 155 -0.05 -20.91 -13.65
N TYR A 156 -0.24 -19.64 -13.97
CA TYR A 156 -0.11 -18.49 -13.03
C TYR A 156 -1.48 -18.00 -12.54
N LEU A 157 -2.47 -18.89 -12.47
CA LEU A 157 -3.76 -18.57 -11.90
C LEU A 157 -3.63 -18.36 -10.40
N VAL A 158 -4.36 -17.37 -9.90
CA VAL A 158 -4.61 -17.11 -8.49
C VAL A 158 -6.11 -16.90 -8.30
N ASN A 159 -6.66 -17.37 -7.20
CA ASN A 159 -8.06 -17.12 -6.87
C ASN A 159 -8.16 -15.74 -6.20
N GLY A 160 -8.93 -14.82 -6.80
CA GLY A 160 -9.03 -13.48 -6.27
C GLY A 160 -9.91 -12.52 -7.07
N HIS A 161 -9.72 -11.23 -6.78
CA HIS A 161 -10.34 -10.12 -7.48
C HIS A 161 -9.31 -9.43 -8.37
N ASP A 162 -9.51 -9.48 -9.68
CA ASP A 162 -8.62 -8.90 -10.70
C ASP A 162 -8.31 -7.41 -10.44
N LEU A 163 -9.34 -6.62 -10.11
CA LEU A 163 -9.21 -5.19 -9.80
C LEU A 163 -8.32 -4.94 -8.57
N ARG A 164 -8.44 -5.77 -7.52
CA ARG A 164 -7.68 -5.60 -6.27
C ARG A 164 -6.25 -6.09 -6.43
N LEU A 165 -6.04 -7.20 -7.11
CA LEU A 165 -4.70 -7.65 -7.48
C LEU A 165 -4.00 -6.63 -8.38
N GLY A 166 -4.72 -6.06 -9.35
CA GLY A 166 -4.19 -5.00 -10.21
C GLY A 166 -3.84 -3.72 -9.45
N GLN A 167 -4.59 -3.40 -8.38
CA GLN A 167 -4.28 -2.28 -7.48
C GLN A 167 -2.94 -2.47 -6.77
N ILE A 168 -2.63 -3.67 -6.27
CA ILE A 168 -1.31 -3.97 -5.68
C ILE A 168 -0.21 -3.67 -6.70
N ILE A 169 -0.32 -4.27 -7.90
CA ILE A 169 0.70 -4.14 -8.93
C ILE A 169 0.90 -2.68 -9.34
N THR A 170 -0.18 -1.94 -9.55
CA THR A 170 -0.13 -0.51 -9.91
C THR A 170 0.56 0.29 -8.81
N ASN A 171 0.23 0.03 -7.54
CA ASN A 171 0.88 0.69 -6.41
C ASN A 171 2.38 0.39 -6.33
N LEU A 172 2.79 -0.86 -6.57
CA LEU A 172 4.21 -1.23 -6.57
C LEU A 172 4.98 -0.57 -7.72
N ILE A 173 4.40 -0.52 -8.92
CA ILE A 173 5.02 0.15 -10.08
C ILE A 173 5.15 1.65 -9.83
N GLU A 174 4.08 2.30 -9.37
CA GLU A 174 4.11 3.75 -9.10
C GLU A 174 5.06 4.09 -7.94
N ASN A 175 5.15 3.22 -6.93
CA ASN A 175 6.15 3.33 -5.87
C ASN A 175 7.56 3.27 -6.45
N ALA A 176 7.89 2.23 -7.23
CA ALA A 176 9.18 2.10 -7.89
C ALA A 176 9.52 3.31 -8.78
N ARG A 177 8.59 3.75 -9.64
CA ARG A 177 8.77 4.93 -10.52
C ARG A 177 9.10 6.21 -9.77
N SER A 178 8.63 6.33 -8.53
CA SER A 178 8.84 7.52 -7.74
C SER A 178 10.24 7.59 -7.11
N PHE A 179 10.90 6.45 -6.88
CA PHE A 179 12.22 6.35 -6.24
C PHE A 179 13.37 6.13 -7.23
N VAL A 180 13.10 5.71 -8.47
CA VAL A 180 14.14 5.58 -9.49
C VAL A 180 14.76 6.93 -9.89
N PRO A 181 16.05 6.95 -10.27
CA PRO A 181 16.74 8.16 -10.72
C PRO A 181 16.11 8.74 -12.00
N GLU A 182 16.23 10.06 -12.18
CA GLU A 182 15.68 10.76 -13.36
C GLU A 182 16.28 10.29 -14.69
N LYS A 183 17.55 9.86 -14.67
CA LYS A 183 18.27 9.32 -15.81
C LYS A 183 18.64 7.87 -15.53
N GLY A 184 18.24 6.97 -16.42
CA GLY A 184 18.53 5.54 -16.29
C GLY A 184 17.68 4.82 -15.24
N GLY A 185 16.50 5.35 -14.89
CA GLY A 185 15.55 4.67 -14.02
C GLY A 185 15.06 3.36 -14.64
N ARG A 186 15.10 2.28 -13.85
CA ARG A 186 14.76 0.92 -14.27
C ARG A 186 13.86 0.25 -13.25
N ILE A 187 12.84 -0.43 -13.76
CA ILE A 187 11.95 -1.27 -12.98
C ILE A 187 11.92 -2.64 -13.65
N ALA A 188 12.34 -3.68 -12.94
CA ALA A 188 12.28 -5.04 -13.40
C ALA A 188 11.16 -5.79 -12.68
N ILE A 189 10.21 -6.30 -13.43
CA ILE A 189 9.06 -7.05 -12.93
C ILE A 189 9.23 -8.49 -13.36
N ARG A 190 9.17 -9.42 -12.41
CA ARG A 190 9.29 -10.85 -12.67
C ARG A 190 8.05 -11.57 -12.17
N LEU A 191 7.49 -12.43 -13.02
CA LEU A 191 6.45 -13.38 -12.66
C LEU A 191 7.05 -14.79 -12.67
N ALA A 192 6.95 -15.48 -11.54
CA ALA A 192 7.42 -16.85 -11.40
C ALA A 192 6.41 -17.73 -10.66
N ARG A 193 6.47 -19.04 -10.90
CA ARG A 193 5.79 -20.03 -10.07
C ARG A 193 6.83 -20.75 -9.21
N VAL A 194 6.62 -20.72 -7.90
CA VAL A 194 7.47 -21.40 -6.92
C VAL A 194 6.58 -22.34 -6.11
N LYS A 195 6.67 -23.64 -6.40
CA LYS A 195 5.80 -24.67 -5.80
C LYS A 195 4.30 -24.35 -6.03
N ASP A 196 3.58 -24.15 -4.94
CA ASP A 196 2.15 -23.84 -4.80
C ASP A 196 1.87 -22.33 -4.79
N LYS A 197 2.85 -21.49 -5.16
CA LYS A 197 2.70 -20.03 -5.14
C LYS A 197 3.04 -19.38 -6.47
N VAL A 198 2.25 -18.38 -6.82
CA VAL A 198 2.54 -17.39 -7.85
C VAL A 198 3.24 -16.22 -7.18
N VAL A 199 4.46 -15.92 -7.64
CA VAL A 199 5.33 -14.90 -7.07
C VAL A 199 5.55 -13.80 -8.09
N VAL A 200 5.23 -12.58 -7.70
CA VAL A 200 5.52 -11.36 -8.46
C VAL A 200 6.58 -10.58 -7.70
N THR A 201 7.67 -10.26 -8.39
CA THR A 201 8.77 -9.48 -7.86
C THR A 201 8.86 -8.17 -8.64
N VAL A 202 8.93 -7.03 -7.93
CA VAL A 202 9.14 -5.70 -8.52
C VAL A 202 10.41 -5.13 -7.93
N ASP A 203 11.44 -5.02 -8.77
CA ASP A 203 12.76 -4.49 -8.44
C ASP A 203 12.90 -3.09 -9.04
N ASP A 204 13.40 -2.15 -8.25
CA ASP A 204 13.80 -0.82 -8.73
C ASP A 204 15.31 -0.61 -8.57
N ASN A 205 15.85 0.39 -9.27
CA ASN A 205 17.23 0.83 -9.11
C ASN A 205 17.36 2.17 -8.36
N GLY A 206 16.43 2.42 -7.43
CA GLY A 206 16.44 3.60 -6.57
C GLY A 206 17.50 3.54 -5.46
N PRO A 207 17.43 4.45 -4.48
CA PRO A 207 18.37 4.48 -3.35
C PRO A 207 18.19 3.33 -2.34
N GLY A 208 17.17 2.49 -2.51
CA GLY A 208 16.74 1.51 -1.52
C GLY A 208 15.94 2.15 -0.36
N ILE A 209 15.47 1.30 0.54
CA ILE A 209 14.69 1.65 1.72
C ILE A 209 15.68 1.97 2.85
N GLN A 210 15.69 3.21 3.34
CA GLN A 210 16.63 3.68 4.37
C GLN A 210 16.13 3.39 5.80
N ALA A 211 14.85 3.06 5.95
CA ALA A 211 14.25 2.68 7.22
C ALA A 211 15.03 1.56 7.92
N GLU A 212 15.39 1.79 9.19
CA GLU A 212 16.03 0.80 10.08
C GLU A 212 15.21 -0.50 10.17
N ASN A 213 13.89 -0.38 10.07
CA ASN A 213 12.97 -1.48 9.96
C ASN A 213 12.17 -1.36 8.65
N ILE A 214 12.51 -2.19 7.68
CA ILE A 214 11.89 -2.23 6.34
C ILE A 214 10.37 -2.47 6.44
N ASP A 215 9.89 -3.23 7.42
CA ASP A 215 8.45 -3.50 7.55
C ASP A 215 7.62 -2.24 7.84
N ARG A 216 8.24 -1.16 8.34
CA ARG A 216 7.55 0.10 8.61
C ARG A 216 7.01 0.78 7.36
N ILE A 217 7.53 0.46 6.17
CA ILE A 217 6.99 1.01 4.92
C ILE A 217 5.54 0.57 4.64
N PHE A 218 5.07 -0.48 5.32
CA PHE A 218 3.70 -0.95 5.26
C PHE A 218 2.81 -0.36 6.36
N GLU A 219 3.35 0.43 7.28
CA GLU A 219 2.57 1.23 8.22
C GLU A 219 1.78 2.30 7.45
N ARG A 220 0.58 2.61 7.93
CA ARG A 220 -0.28 3.63 7.32
C ARG A 220 0.38 5.00 7.44
N PHE A 221 0.29 5.78 6.36
CA PHE A 221 0.82 7.15 6.27
C PHE A 221 2.35 7.26 6.47
N TYR A 222 3.07 6.14 6.47
CA TYR A 222 4.51 6.15 6.56
C TYR A 222 5.15 6.67 5.26
N THR A 223 6.19 7.50 5.39
CA THR A 223 7.01 7.98 4.29
C THR A 223 8.42 8.26 4.77
N ASP A 224 9.43 7.80 4.02
CA ASP A 224 10.87 7.94 4.33
C ASP A 224 11.57 8.91 3.35
N ARG A 225 10.81 9.88 2.81
CA ARG A 225 11.32 10.79 1.78
C ARG A 225 12.02 11.99 2.42
N PRO A 226 13.25 12.35 1.99
CA PRO A 226 13.91 13.57 2.42
C PRO A 226 13.06 14.81 2.09
N ASP A 227 13.10 15.79 2.99
CA ASP A 227 12.44 17.08 2.80
C ASP A 227 12.92 17.76 1.51
N GLY A 228 12.08 17.74 0.47
CA GLY A 228 12.35 18.42 -0.80
C GLY A 228 12.01 17.62 -2.07
N GLU A 229 11.95 16.29 -2.00
CA GLU A 229 11.52 15.48 -3.15
C GLU A 229 10.00 15.30 -3.16
N SER A 230 9.29 16.17 -3.90
CA SER A 230 7.86 16.08 -4.22
C SER A 230 7.01 15.44 -3.12
N PHE A 231 7.09 16.05 -1.93
CA PHE A 231 6.34 15.70 -0.74
C PHE A 231 4.86 15.79 -1.09
N GLY A 232 4.19 14.64 -1.33
CA GLY A 232 2.78 14.61 -1.69
C GLY A 232 2.42 14.00 -3.03
N GLN A 233 3.25 13.16 -3.67
CA GLN A 233 2.77 12.27 -4.75
C GLN A 233 2.05 11.02 -4.23
N ASN A 234 2.34 10.57 -3.00
CA ASN A 234 1.76 9.36 -2.42
C ASN A 234 1.18 9.66 -1.03
N SER A 235 0.02 9.06 -0.71
CA SER A 235 -0.70 9.20 0.56
C SER A 235 -0.06 8.47 1.74
N GLY A 236 0.92 7.59 1.48
CA GLY A 236 1.43 6.63 2.47
C GLY A 236 0.45 5.50 2.80
N LEU A 237 -0.70 5.42 2.12
CA LEU A 237 -1.67 4.34 2.30
C LEU A 237 -1.45 3.18 1.31
N GLY A 238 -0.90 3.46 0.13
CA GLY A 238 -0.81 2.49 -0.97
C GLY A 238 -0.17 1.15 -0.59
N LEU A 239 0.98 1.14 0.09
CA LEU A 239 1.66 -0.09 0.51
C LEU A 239 0.90 -0.83 1.63
N SER A 240 0.33 -0.11 2.59
CA SER A 240 -0.49 -0.69 3.66
C SER A 240 -1.73 -1.40 3.10
N ILE A 241 -2.44 -0.75 2.15
CA ILE A 241 -3.60 -1.32 1.44
C ILE A 241 -3.14 -2.53 0.62
N SER A 242 -2.00 -2.43 -0.08
CA SER A 242 -1.48 -3.53 -0.89
C SER A 242 -1.18 -4.77 -0.04
N ARG A 243 -0.61 -4.59 1.16
CA ARG A 243 -0.37 -5.70 2.11
C ARG A 243 -1.68 -6.29 2.60
N GLN A 244 -2.70 -5.47 2.90
CA GLN A 244 -4.03 -5.95 3.30
C GLN A 244 -4.70 -6.78 2.18
N ILE A 245 -4.66 -6.30 0.93
CA ILE A 245 -5.19 -7.03 -0.22
C ILE A 245 -4.45 -8.37 -0.36
N ALA A 246 -3.12 -8.39 -0.27
CA ALA A 246 -2.33 -9.61 -0.39
C ALA A 246 -2.71 -10.64 0.68
N VAL A 247 -2.86 -10.22 1.94
CA VAL A 247 -3.27 -11.08 3.06
C VAL A 247 -4.71 -11.59 2.88
N ALA A 248 -5.63 -10.75 2.41
CA ALA A 248 -7.01 -11.16 2.12
C ALA A 248 -7.10 -12.24 1.03
N HIS A 249 -6.11 -12.31 0.14
CA HIS A 249 -5.99 -13.33 -0.89
C HIS A 249 -5.17 -14.56 -0.43
N GLY A 250 -4.93 -14.71 0.89
CA GLY A 250 -4.14 -15.81 1.45
C GLY A 250 -2.63 -15.73 1.15
N GLY A 251 -2.17 -14.58 0.67
CA GLY A 251 -0.79 -14.32 0.28
C GLY A 251 -0.02 -13.45 1.27
N SER A 252 1.10 -12.91 0.78
CA SER A 252 1.97 -12.00 1.54
C SER A 252 2.62 -10.97 0.62
N LEU A 253 2.92 -9.80 1.17
CA LEU A 253 3.68 -8.74 0.52
C LEU A 253 4.86 -8.34 1.40
N GLN A 254 6.07 -8.56 0.89
CA GLN A 254 7.34 -8.33 1.58
C GLN A 254 8.18 -7.33 0.81
N ALA A 255 9.12 -6.68 1.50
CA ALA A 255 10.11 -5.83 0.89
C ALA A 255 11.51 -6.16 1.41
N GLU A 256 12.51 -6.01 0.55
CA GLU A 256 13.93 -6.13 0.88
C GLU A 256 14.75 -5.13 0.07
N ASN A 257 15.94 -4.81 0.55
CA ASN A 257 16.88 -4.01 -0.22
C ASN A 257 17.73 -4.88 -1.14
N LEU A 258 17.98 -4.40 -2.35
CA LEU A 258 18.98 -4.96 -3.23
C LEU A 258 20.34 -4.39 -2.83
N VAL A 259 21.31 -5.27 -2.54
CA VAL A 259 22.67 -4.89 -2.15
C VAL A 259 23.67 -5.33 -3.21
N ASP A 260 24.67 -4.49 -3.46
CA ASP A 260 25.83 -4.86 -4.26
C ASP A 260 26.70 -5.86 -3.50
N PRO A 261 26.93 -7.09 -4.01
CA PRO A 261 27.79 -8.07 -3.34
C PRO A 261 29.24 -7.62 -3.16
N GLN A 262 29.72 -6.66 -3.96
CA GLN A 262 31.11 -6.20 -3.92
C GLN A 262 31.31 -4.97 -3.04
N THR A 263 30.31 -4.09 -2.97
CA THR A 263 30.43 -2.80 -2.27
C THR A 263 29.56 -2.69 -1.03
N GLU A 264 28.67 -3.67 -0.79
CA GLU A 264 27.65 -3.69 0.28
C GLU A 264 26.71 -2.47 0.26
N MET A 265 26.76 -1.66 -0.80
CA MET A 265 25.89 -0.50 -0.96
C MET A 265 24.52 -0.92 -1.48
N LEU A 266 23.49 -0.18 -1.06
CA LEU A 266 22.14 -0.33 -1.57
C LEU A 266 22.10 0.04 -3.07
N LYS A 267 21.40 -0.78 -3.85
CA LYS A 267 21.22 -0.63 -5.30
C LYS A 267 19.76 -0.54 -5.73
N GLY A 268 18.84 -0.49 -4.76
CA GLY A 268 17.41 -0.41 -5.00
C GLY A 268 16.60 -1.18 -3.97
N ALA A 269 15.29 -1.24 -4.19
CA ALA A 269 14.39 -2.05 -3.39
C ALA A 269 13.74 -3.15 -4.23
N ARG A 270 13.34 -4.22 -3.55
CA ARG A 270 12.55 -5.32 -4.10
C ARG A 270 11.28 -5.47 -3.29
N PHE A 271 10.15 -5.51 -3.99
CA PHE A 271 8.86 -5.89 -3.42
C PHE A 271 8.46 -7.26 -3.95
N THR A 272 8.09 -8.18 -3.05
CA THR A 272 7.70 -9.55 -3.39
C THR A 272 6.27 -9.81 -2.94
N LEU A 273 5.37 -9.97 -3.92
CA LEU A 273 4.00 -10.45 -3.72
C LEU A 273 3.98 -11.96 -3.94
N SER A 274 3.55 -12.72 -2.94
CA SER A 274 3.38 -14.18 -3.03
C SER A 274 1.93 -14.54 -2.78
N LEU A 275 1.28 -15.17 -3.76
CA LEU A 275 -0.11 -15.61 -3.71
C LEU A 275 -0.20 -17.13 -3.88
N PRO A 276 -1.14 -17.83 -3.20
CA PRO A 276 -1.42 -19.23 -3.48
C PRO A 276 -1.83 -19.43 -4.94
N SER A 277 -1.29 -20.44 -5.60
CA SER A 277 -1.71 -20.80 -6.96
C SER A 277 -3.14 -21.34 -6.94
N GLY A 278 -3.99 -20.81 -7.82
CA GLY A 278 -5.32 -21.35 -8.08
C GLY A 278 -5.25 -22.65 -8.89
N GLU A 279 -6.32 -23.43 -8.80
CA GLU A 279 -6.54 -24.58 -9.66
C GLU A 279 -7.18 -24.12 -10.98
N GLU A 280 -6.90 -24.85 -12.07
CA GLU A 280 -7.67 -24.70 -13.30
C GLU A 280 -9.12 -25.16 -13.05
N PRO A 281 -10.13 -24.41 -13.52
CA PRO A 281 -11.53 -24.83 -13.42
C PRO A 281 -11.85 -26.10 -14.21
#